data_AF-A0A6A6DD37-F1
#
_entry.id   AF-A0A6A6DD37-F1
#
_cell.length_a   1.000
_cell.length_b   1.000
_cell.length_c   1.000
_cell.angle_alpha   90.00
_cell.angle_beta   90.00
_cell.angle_gamma   90.00
#
_symmetry.space_group_name_H-M   'P 1'
#
loop_
_entity.id
_entity.type
_entity.pdbx_description
1 polymer ?
#
loop_
_entity_poly.entity_id
_entity_poly.type
_entity_poly.pdbx_seq_one_letter_code
_entity_poly.pdbx_strand_id
1 'polypeptide(L)'
;MFQWYKRADRCYVYLSDLPDDWLRLSDKNSHAFHSGLQACRWFTRCWTLQELIAPNSVLFYSSTWKLVGSKQDLLEPISDITRVDPLVLSNKCELHELSVAKKLSWAAHRQTRRIEDQAYCLLGLLDVNISLIYGEGEKSFMRLQDELLKLSADASLFLWFRGIDSGILAPSPRHFHPCGKIVPVRWMKISHSWEMTHRGLRITLPILQPSRRGANATSLGILACRTEDDYTSVL
;
A
#
# COMPACT_ATOMS: atom_id res chain seq x y z
N MET A 1 8.50 11.33 9.83
CA MET A 1 8.71 11.91 8.48
C MET A 1 7.37 12.30 7.84
N PHE A 2 6.42 11.38 7.66
CA PHE A 2 5.08 11.62 7.12
C PHE A 2 4.39 12.94 7.55
N GLN A 3 4.33 13.23 8.85
CA GLN A 3 3.70 14.45 9.37
C GLN A 3 4.35 15.75 8.87
N TRP A 4 5.67 15.73 8.58
CA TRP A 4 6.37 16.87 8.00
C TRP A 4 5.91 17.12 6.56
N TYR A 5 5.79 16.06 5.75
CA TYR A 5 5.22 16.17 4.40
C TYR A 5 3.76 16.60 4.43
N LYS A 6 2.95 16.04 5.34
CA LYS A 6 1.54 16.41 5.49
C LYS A 6 1.33 17.89 5.82
N ARG A 7 2.26 18.48 6.58
CA ARG A 7 2.24 19.90 6.97
C ARG A 7 2.98 20.82 6.00
N ALA A 8 3.66 20.28 4.99
CA ALA A 8 4.35 21.10 4.01
C ALA A 8 3.33 21.81 3.10
N ASP A 9 3.55 23.10 2.85
CA ASP A 9 2.75 23.86 1.87
C ASP A 9 2.94 23.29 0.45
N ARG A 10 4.20 22.96 0.10
CA ARG A 10 4.58 22.36 -1.18
C ARG A 10 5.68 21.33 -1.00
N CYS A 11 5.57 20.24 -1.75
CA CYS A 11 6.65 19.28 -1.94
C CYS A 11 7.17 19.35 -3.37
N TYR A 12 8.48 19.45 -3.54
CA TYR A 12 9.13 19.52 -4.85
C TYR A 12 9.81 18.19 -5.14
N VAL A 13 9.46 17.58 -6.27
CA VAL A 13 10.06 16.32 -6.72
C VAL A 13 10.91 16.59 -7.95
N TYR A 14 12.20 16.30 -7.83
CA TYR A 14 13.15 16.41 -8.93
C TYR A 14 13.39 15.03 -9.57
N LEU A 15 12.89 14.86 -10.79
CA LEU A 15 13.02 13.66 -11.60
C LEU A 15 14.31 13.75 -12.43
N SER A 16 15.43 13.46 -11.78
CA SER A 16 16.79 13.52 -12.39
C SER A 16 16.97 12.70 -13.67
N ASP A 17 16.10 11.71 -13.87
CA ASP A 17 16.11 10.72 -14.94
C ASP A 17 14.95 10.92 -15.94
N LEU A 18 14.28 12.08 -15.91
CA LEU A 18 13.30 12.50 -16.91
C LEU A 18 13.92 13.55 -17.86
N PRO A 19 14.23 13.18 -19.13
CA PRO A 19 14.63 14.13 -20.17
C PRO A 19 13.51 15.09 -20.58
N ASP A 20 13.88 16.28 -21.02
CA ASP A 20 12.92 17.29 -21.49
C ASP A 20 12.19 16.92 -22.78
N ASP A 21 12.74 16.01 -23.59
CA ASP A 21 12.11 15.59 -24.84
C ASP A 21 10.75 14.92 -24.59
N TRP A 22 10.58 14.26 -23.45
CA TRP A 22 9.29 13.69 -23.04
C TRP A 22 8.27 14.78 -22.68
N LEU A 23 8.70 15.99 -22.31
CA LEU A 23 7.82 17.12 -22.02
C LEU A 23 7.34 17.86 -23.26
N ARG A 24 8.04 17.70 -24.39
CA ARG A 24 7.66 18.31 -25.68
C ARG A 24 6.48 17.61 -26.34
N LEU A 25 6.16 16.40 -25.89
CA LEU A 25 4.92 15.72 -26.20
C LEU A 25 3.81 16.49 -25.49
N SER A 26 3.15 17.40 -26.21
CA SER A 26 2.11 18.30 -25.70
C SER A 26 0.94 17.57 -25.01
N ASP A 27 0.85 16.27 -25.22
CA ASP A 27 -0.10 15.38 -24.58
C ASP A 27 0.54 14.62 -23.40
N LYS A 28 0.18 15.04 -22.18
CA LYS A 28 0.55 14.36 -20.92
C LYS A 28 -0.09 12.97 -20.79
N ASN A 29 -1.03 12.63 -21.67
CA ASN A 29 -1.62 11.29 -21.76
C ASN A 29 -0.96 10.46 -22.87
N SER A 30 0.05 11.00 -23.56
CA SER A 30 0.79 10.22 -24.55
C SER A 30 1.50 9.04 -23.89
N HIS A 31 1.45 7.89 -24.55
CA HIS A 31 2.11 6.66 -24.10
C HIS A 31 3.62 6.86 -23.88
N ALA A 32 4.22 7.72 -24.69
CA ALA A 32 5.62 8.09 -24.58
C ALA A 32 5.90 8.85 -23.27
N PHE A 33 5.17 9.93 -22.97
CA PHE A 33 5.33 10.65 -21.70
C PHE A 33 5.12 9.73 -20.49
N HIS A 34 4.07 8.90 -20.51
CA HIS A 34 3.80 7.93 -19.46
C HIS A 34 4.98 6.97 -19.25
N SER A 35 5.54 6.43 -20.33
CA SER A 35 6.70 5.52 -20.29
C SER A 35 7.95 6.19 -19.71
N GLY A 36 8.21 7.44 -20.09
CA GLY A 36 9.30 8.23 -19.54
C GLY A 36 9.14 8.47 -18.04
N LEU A 37 7.93 8.83 -17.59
CA LEU A 37 7.60 9.04 -16.18
C LEU A 37 7.74 7.76 -15.36
N GLN A 38 7.22 6.64 -15.87
CA GLN A 38 7.31 5.32 -15.24
C GLN A 38 8.76 4.84 -15.07
N ALA A 39 9.66 5.22 -15.98
CA ALA A 39 11.07 4.87 -15.91
C ALA A 39 11.84 5.63 -14.82
N CYS A 40 11.30 6.71 -14.28
CA CYS A 40 11.97 7.50 -13.24
C CYS A 40 12.12 6.70 -11.93
N ARG A 41 13.35 6.64 -11.40
CA ARG A 41 13.67 5.92 -10.15
C ARG A 41 12.92 6.45 -8.93
N TRP A 42 12.39 7.67 -8.98
CA TRP A 42 11.61 8.22 -7.88
C TRP A 42 10.36 7.37 -7.60
N PHE A 43 9.68 6.84 -8.63
CA PHE A 43 8.48 6.01 -8.45
C PHE A 43 8.77 4.62 -7.91
N THR A 44 10.01 4.13 -8.05
CA THR A 44 10.40 2.82 -7.55
C THR A 44 10.92 2.84 -6.13
N ARG A 45 11.31 3.99 -5.57
CA ARG A 45 11.83 4.07 -4.19
C ARG A 45 10.72 3.93 -3.15
N CYS A 46 10.97 3.17 -2.09
CA CYS A 46 9.99 2.95 -1.02
C CYS A 46 9.56 4.24 -0.28
N TRP A 47 10.51 5.07 0.16
CA TRP A 47 10.24 6.29 0.92
C TRP A 47 9.44 7.35 0.19
N THR A 48 9.52 7.39 -1.14
CA THR A 48 8.80 8.38 -1.96
C THR A 48 7.29 8.16 -1.94
N LEU A 49 6.81 7.04 -1.39
CA LEU A 49 5.38 6.79 -1.20
C LEU A 49 4.79 7.79 -0.22
N GLN A 50 5.50 8.05 0.88
CA GLN A 50 5.07 9.07 1.85
C GLN A 50 5.19 10.47 1.26
N GLU A 51 6.26 10.73 0.50
CA GLU A 51 6.47 12.00 -0.21
C GLU A 51 5.34 12.29 -1.23
N LEU A 52 4.74 11.25 -1.82
CA LEU A 52 3.63 11.38 -2.76
C LEU A 52 2.28 11.61 -2.07
N ILE A 53 1.99 10.77 -1.07
CA ILE A 53 0.67 10.64 -0.46
C ILE A 53 0.43 11.70 0.61
N ALA A 54 1.41 11.95 1.48
CA ALA A 54 1.22 12.81 2.64
C ALA A 54 0.93 14.28 2.31
N PRO A 55 1.66 14.95 1.39
CA PRO A 55 1.47 16.38 1.14
C PRO A 55 0.26 16.66 0.25
N ASN A 56 -0.40 17.79 0.49
CA ASN A 56 -1.52 18.24 -0.33
C ASN A 56 -1.10 18.67 -1.74
N SER A 57 0.07 19.28 -1.86
CA SER A 57 0.62 19.82 -3.11
C SER A 57 2.00 19.24 -3.40
N VAL A 58 2.16 18.61 -4.57
CA VAL A 58 3.44 18.12 -5.09
C VAL A 58 3.65 18.66 -6.49
N LEU A 59 4.84 19.19 -6.75
CA LEU A 59 5.25 19.70 -8.06
C LEU A 59 6.44 18.87 -8.57
N PHE A 60 6.30 18.33 -9.78
CA PHE A 60 7.30 17.51 -10.44
C PHE A 60 8.12 18.34 -11.42
N TYR A 61 9.45 18.18 -11.35
CA TYR A 61 10.42 18.87 -12.19
C TYR A 61 11.30 17.86 -12.92
N SER A 62 11.64 18.14 -14.19
CA SER A 62 12.54 17.31 -14.99
C SER A 62 14.00 17.45 -14.55
N SER A 63 14.89 16.72 -15.22
CA SER A 63 16.34 16.81 -15.03
C SER A 63 16.94 18.19 -15.31
N THR A 64 16.21 19.10 -15.95
CA THR A 64 16.64 20.49 -16.22
C THR A 64 15.85 21.53 -15.41
N TRP A 65 15.13 21.09 -14.36
CA TRP A 65 14.25 21.94 -13.54
C TRP A 65 13.09 22.58 -14.32
N LYS A 66 12.63 21.96 -15.41
CA LYS A 66 11.36 22.35 -16.04
C LYS A 66 10.19 21.72 -15.31
N LEU A 67 9.15 22.51 -15.07
CA LEU A 67 7.91 22.03 -14.47
C LEU A 67 7.24 21.02 -15.40
N VAL A 68 7.08 19.79 -14.92
CA VAL A 68 6.37 18.70 -15.59
C VAL A 68 4.87 18.83 -15.34
N GLY A 69 4.50 19.10 -14.09
CA GLY A 69 3.13 19.24 -13.64
C GLY A 69 3.02 19.08 -12.13
N SER A 70 1.84 19.35 -11.60
CA SER A 70 1.47 19.03 -10.23
C SER A 70 0.98 17.58 -10.11
N LYS A 71 0.87 17.08 -8.88
CA LYS A 71 0.17 15.81 -8.57
C LYS A 71 -1.24 15.77 -9.16
N GLN A 72 -1.94 16.91 -9.22
CA GLN A 72 -3.28 17.01 -9.78
C GLN A 72 -3.28 16.93 -11.31
N ASP A 73 -2.27 17.53 -11.97
CA ASP A 73 -2.14 17.47 -13.43
C ASP A 73 -1.76 16.08 -13.95
N LEU A 74 -1.22 15.24 -13.06
CA LEU A 74 -0.63 13.94 -13.39
C LEU A 74 -1.34 12.77 -12.68
N LEU A 75 -2.59 12.95 -12.26
CA LEU A 75 -3.33 11.95 -11.48
C LEU A 75 -3.36 10.58 -12.15
N GLU A 76 -3.74 10.52 -13.43
CA GLU A 76 -3.87 9.27 -14.18
C GLU A 76 -2.51 8.57 -14.36
N PRO A 77 -1.47 9.22 -14.91
CA PRO A 77 -0.13 8.60 -14.99
C PRO A 77 0.43 8.16 -13.63
N ILE A 78 0.28 8.98 -12.59
CA ILE A 78 0.79 8.62 -11.26
C ILE A 78 0.01 7.44 -10.67
N SER A 79 -1.31 7.42 -10.83
CA SER A 79 -2.17 6.30 -10.40
C SER A 79 -1.76 5.01 -11.08
N ASP A 80 -1.52 5.03 -12.39
CA ASP A 80 -1.13 3.85 -13.15
C ASP A 80 0.24 3.30 -12.73
N ILE A 81 1.22 4.19 -12.51
CA ILE A 81 2.56 3.81 -12.09
C ILE A 81 2.57 3.29 -10.65
N THR A 82 1.87 3.96 -9.74
CA THR A 82 1.99 3.72 -8.29
C THR A 82 0.92 2.79 -7.74
N ARG A 83 -0.16 2.55 -8.50
CA ARG A 83 -1.37 1.84 -8.08
C ARG A 83 -2.09 2.48 -6.90
N VAL A 84 -1.83 3.76 -6.64
CA VAL A 84 -2.51 4.56 -5.62
C VAL A 84 -3.75 5.17 -6.26
N ASP A 85 -4.91 4.99 -5.63
CA ASP A 85 -6.19 5.44 -6.17
C ASP A 85 -6.19 6.96 -6.46
N PRO A 86 -6.78 7.42 -7.58
CA PRO A 86 -6.86 8.84 -7.91
C PRO A 86 -7.55 9.68 -6.82
N LEU A 87 -8.50 9.10 -6.08
CA LEU A 87 -9.16 9.76 -4.95
C LEU A 87 -8.20 10.02 -3.79
N VAL A 88 -7.23 9.13 -3.56
CA VAL A 88 -6.17 9.31 -2.57
C VAL A 88 -5.18 10.37 -3.05
N LEU A 89 -4.73 10.27 -4.31
CA LEU A 89 -3.79 11.23 -4.90
C LEU A 89 -4.35 12.66 -4.95
N SER A 90 -5.66 12.79 -5.13
CA SER A 90 -6.37 14.08 -5.12
C SER A 90 -6.76 14.58 -3.71
N ASN A 91 -6.41 13.84 -2.65
CA ASN A 91 -6.76 14.12 -1.25
C ASN A 91 -8.28 14.17 -0.99
N LYS A 92 -9.07 13.39 -1.74
CA LYS A 92 -10.53 13.26 -1.61
C LYS A 92 -10.97 12.02 -0.82
N CYS A 93 -10.03 11.18 -0.41
CA CYS A 93 -10.27 9.99 0.40
C CYS A 93 -9.29 9.97 1.56
N GLU A 94 -9.80 9.67 2.76
CA GLU A 94 -8.99 9.61 3.96
C GLU A 94 -8.32 8.24 4.12
N LEU A 95 -7.04 8.22 4.49
CA LEU A 95 -6.26 6.98 4.58
C LEU A 95 -6.77 5.96 5.62
N HIS A 96 -7.49 6.44 6.63
CA HIS A 96 -8.11 5.58 7.65
C HIS A 96 -9.37 4.87 7.12
N GLU A 97 -9.92 5.33 5.99
CA GLU A 97 -11.09 4.69 5.37
C GLU A 97 -10.70 3.44 4.55
N LEU A 98 -9.43 3.37 4.15
CA LEU A 98 -8.88 2.35 3.28
C LEU A 98 -8.37 1.15 4.06
N SER A 99 -8.46 -0.02 3.41
CA SER A 99 -7.95 -1.25 3.99
C SER A 99 -6.42 -1.22 4.14
N VAL A 100 -5.92 -1.88 5.17
CA VAL A 100 -4.49 -2.10 5.41
C VAL A 100 -3.87 -2.81 4.22
N ALA A 101 -4.52 -3.85 3.68
CA ALA A 101 -4.04 -4.57 2.50
C ALA A 101 -3.87 -3.66 1.27
N LYS A 102 -4.83 -2.76 1.01
CA LYS A 102 -4.75 -1.79 -0.08
C LYS A 102 -3.56 -0.84 0.13
N LYS A 103 -3.37 -0.29 1.34
CA LYS A 103 -2.21 0.55 1.66
C LYS A 103 -0.87 -0.17 1.50
N LEU A 104 -0.80 -1.44 1.93
CA LEU A 104 0.40 -2.28 1.77
C LEU A 104 0.70 -2.59 0.29
N SER A 105 -0.33 -2.74 -0.54
CA SER A 105 -0.19 -3.00 -1.99
C SER A 105 0.60 -1.89 -2.72
N TRP A 106 0.50 -0.63 -2.27
CA TRP A 106 1.20 0.50 -2.89
C TRP A 106 2.73 0.45 -2.72
N ALA A 107 3.23 -0.38 -1.79
CA ALA A 107 4.64 -0.66 -1.62
C ALA A 107 5.10 -1.95 -2.30
N ALA A 108 4.20 -2.75 -2.86
CA ALA A 108 4.50 -4.10 -3.35
C ALA A 108 5.51 -4.13 -4.51
N HIS A 109 5.61 -3.06 -5.30
CA HIS A 109 6.55 -2.95 -6.42
C HIS A 109 7.70 -1.99 -6.15
N ARG A 110 7.79 -1.44 -4.93
CA ARG A 110 8.83 -0.50 -4.55
C ARG A 110 10.09 -1.22 -4.05
N GLN A 111 11.22 -0.59 -4.29
CA GLN A 111 12.56 -1.05 -3.94
C GLN A 111 13.05 -0.32 -2.69
N THR A 112 13.79 -1.05 -1.89
CA THR A 112 14.41 -0.56 -0.65
C THR A 112 15.92 -0.71 -0.77
N ARG A 113 16.66 0.27 -0.23
CA ARG A 113 18.13 0.16 -0.15
C ARG A 113 18.53 -0.68 1.07
N ARG A 114 17.83 -0.48 2.17
CA ARG A 114 17.92 -1.30 3.38
C ARG A 114 16.65 -2.14 3.45
N ILE A 115 16.79 -3.43 3.69
CA ILE A 115 15.65 -4.35 3.74
C ILE A 115 14.61 -3.86 4.76
N GLU A 116 15.05 -3.24 5.85
CA GLU A 116 14.18 -2.77 6.92
C GLU A 116 13.22 -1.66 6.47
N ASP A 117 13.63 -0.85 5.48
CA ASP A 117 12.83 0.25 4.95
C ASP A 117 11.55 -0.25 4.28
N GLN A 118 11.44 -1.55 3.95
CA GLN A 118 10.17 -2.14 3.48
C GLN A 118 9.05 -2.00 4.52
N ALA A 119 9.41 -1.86 5.79
CA ALA A 119 8.49 -1.59 6.90
C ALA A 119 8.49 -0.11 7.27
N TYR A 120 9.68 0.50 7.42
CA TYR A 120 9.76 1.86 7.98
C TYR A 120 9.21 2.93 7.06
N CYS A 121 9.25 2.71 5.74
CA CYS A 121 8.63 3.60 4.77
C CYS A 121 7.08 3.58 4.83
N LEU A 122 6.47 2.71 5.64
CA LEU A 122 5.02 2.56 5.76
C LEU A 122 4.46 3.11 7.08
N LEU A 123 5.30 3.40 8.07
CA LEU A 123 4.85 3.74 9.43
C LEU A 123 3.87 4.90 9.46
N GLY A 124 4.20 6.01 8.78
CA GLY A 124 3.30 7.16 8.75
C GLY A 124 2.07 6.98 7.87
N LEU A 125 2.14 6.11 6.86
CA LEU A 125 0.99 5.77 6.02
C LEU A 125 -0.04 4.91 6.78
N LEU A 126 0.45 4.04 7.63
CA LEU A 126 -0.35 3.10 8.42
C LEU A 126 -0.64 3.59 9.85
N ASP A 127 -0.16 4.80 10.18
CA ASP A 127 -0.27 5.41 11.51
C ASP A 127 0.25 4.52 12.65
N VAL A 128 1.41 3.88 12.42
CA VAL A 128 2.10 3.00 13.38
C VAL A 128 3.34 3.69 13.93
N ASN A 129 3.58 3.55 15.23
CA ASN A 129 4.77 4.07 15.88
C ASN A 129 5.62 2.92 16.46
N ILE A 130 6.75 2.61 15.81
CA ILE A 130 7.71 1.60 16.26
C ILE A 130 9.13 2.13 16.15
N SER A 131 10.03 1.62 16.99
CA SER A 131 11.45 1.97 16.93
C SER A 131 12.12 1.38 15.69
N LEU A 132 12.89 2.22 14.98
CA LEU A 132 13.73 1.82 13.84
C LEU A 132 14.99 1.11 14.36
N ILE A 133 15.16 -0.16 13.98
CA ILE A 133 16.27 -1.03 14.33
C ILE A 133 16.91 -1.53 13.03
N TYR A 134 17.87 -0.78 12.50
CA TYR A 134 18.63 -1.23 11.34
C TYR A 134 19.56 -2.38 11.71
N GLY A 135 19.55 -3.46 10.91
CA GLY A 135 20.25 -4.71 11.19
C GLY A 135 19.30 -5.86 11.59
N GLU A 136 18.00 -5.60 11.79
CA GLU A 136 17.04 -6.66 12.09
C GLU A 136 16.57 -7.46 10.85
N GLY A 137 16.90 -6.98 9.65
CA GLY A 137 16.59 -7.67 8.42
C GLY A 137 15.09 -7.72 8.10
N GLU A 138 14.63 -8.86 7.60
CA GLU A 138 13.22 -9.08 7.22
C GLU A 138 12.25 -9.03 8.41
N LYS A 139 12.76 -9.14 9.65
CA LYS A 139 11.95 -9.04 10.86
C LYS A 139 11.27 -7.68 11.02
N SER A 140 11.76 -6.63 10.37
CA SER A 140 11.15 -5.30 10.46
C SER A 140 9.70 -5.28 9.97
N PHE A 141 9.41 -6.03 8.90
CA PHE A 141 8.06 -6.09 8.33
C PHE A 141 7.13 -6.99 9.15
N MET A 142 7.67 -8.04 9.78
CA MET A 142 6.92 -8.83 10.75
C MET A 142 6.56 -7.99 11.98
N ARG A 143 7.49 -7.17 12.49
CA ARG A 143 7.23 -6.25 13.61
C ARG A 143 6.17 -5.22 13.27
N LEU A 144 6.20 -4.68 12.04
CA LEU A 144 5.15 -3.78 11.57
C LEU A 144 3.78 -4.48 11.60
N GLN A 145 3.70 -5.71 11.09
CA GLN A 145 2.43 -6.46 11.10
C GLN A 145 1.98 -6.81 12.53
N ASP A 146 2.88 -7.17 13.43
CA ASP A 146 2.58 -7.41 14.84
C ASP A 146 1.97 -6.18 15.52
N GLU A 147 2.49 -4.99 15.22
CA GLU A 147 1.97 -3.74 15.75
C GLU A 147 0.65 -3.33 15.09
N LEU A 148 0.47 -3.62 13.79
CA LEU A 148 -0.83 -3.49 13.13
C LEU A 148 -1.89 -4.39 13.74
N LEU A 149 -1.54 -5.62 14.13
CA LEU A 149 -2.47 -6.53 14.81
C LEU A 149 -2.92 -5.99 16.18
N LYS A 150 -2.09 -5.21 16.86
CA LYS A 150 -2.44 -4.59 18.16
C LYS A 150 -3.33 -3.35 17.99
N LEU A 151 -3.10 -2.59 16.92
CA LEU A 151 -3.70 -1.26 16.74
C LEU A 151 -4.92 -1.26 15.81
N SER A 152 -4.99 -2.16 14.85
CA SER A 152 -6.03 -2.21 13.82
C SER A 152 -6.98 -3.38 14.05
N ALA A 153 -8.25 -3.18 13.70
CA ALA A 153 -9.27 -4.23 13.59
C ALA A 153 -9.52 -4.63 12.12
N ASP A 154 -8.61 -4.28 11.21
CA ASP A 154 -8.72 -4.57 9.78
C ASP A 154 -8.14 -5.94 9.42
N ALA A 155 -9.01 -6.92 9.23
CA ALA A 155 -8.63 -8.30 8.93
C ALA A 155 -8.06 -8.47 7.50
N SER A 156 -8.12 -7.45 6.64
CA SER A 156 -7.45 -7.48 5.32
C SER A 156 -5.94 -7.67 5.44
N LEU A 157 -5.33 -7.42 6.61
CA LEU A 157 -3.93 -7.74 6.88
C LEU A 157 -3.58 -9.22 6.60
N PHE A 158 -4.54 -10.13 6.77
CA PHE A 158 -4.37 -11.56 6.49
C PHE A 158 -4.60 -11.91 5.01
N LEU A 159 -5.08 -10.96 4.20
CA LEU A 159 -5.38 -11.14 2.78
C LEU A 159 -4.18 -10.73 1.94
N TRP A 160 -3.28 -11.67 1.69
CA TRP A 160 -2.11 -11.51 0.82
C TRP A 160 -1.86 -12.80 0.02
N PHE A 161 -1.13 -12.67 -1.09
CA PHE A 161 -0.83 -13.80 -1.97
C PHE A 161 0.16 -14.76 -1.32
N ARG A 162 -0.33 -15.91 -0.84
CA ARG A 162 0.49 -16.90 -0.12
C ARG A 162 1.30 -17.77 -1.08
N GLY A 163 2.60 -17.77 -0.89
CA GLY A 163 3.47 -18.85 -1.39
C GLY A 163 3.29 -20.12 -0.55
N ILE A 164 3.65 -21.27 -1.12
CA ILE A 164 3.39 -22.62 -0.56
C ILE A 164 3.93 -22.80 0.88
N ASP A 165 4.99 -22.09 1.26
CA ASP A 165 5.69 -22.26 2.55
C ASP A 165 5.55 -21.08 3.53
N SER A 166 4.49 -20.29 3.38
CA SER A 166 4.41 -18.99 4.07
C SER A 166 3.42 -18.98 5.25
N GLY A 167 3.84 -18.41 6.38
CA GLY A 167 3.07 -18.31 7.63
C GLY A 167 1.80 -17.45 7.47
N ILE A 168 1.15 -17.07 8.58
CA ILE A 168 -0.07 -16.23 8.52
C ILE A 168 0.23 -14.76 8.18
N LEU A 169 1.44 -14.30 8.51
CA LEU A 169 1.94 -12.95 8.20
C LEU A 169 2.80 -12.99 6.94
N ALA A 170 2.67 -11.94 6.13
CA ALA A 170 3.42 -11.82 4.89
C ALA A 170 4.90 -11.52 5.18
N PRO A 171 5.87 -12.11 4.46
CA PRO A 171 7.28 -11.82 4.69
C PRO A 171 7.72 -10.45 4.13
N SER A 172 6.93 -9.85 3.22
CA SER A 172 7.26 -8.58 2.57
C SER A 172 6.00 -7.92 1.96
N PRO A 173 5.94 -6.57 1.84
CA PRO A 173 4.83 -5.87 1.15
C PRO A 173 4.53 -6.38 -0.25
N ARG A 174 5.51 -6.99 -0.93
CA ARG A 174 5.38 -7.57 -2.27
C ARG A 174 4.20 -8.53 -2.42
N HIS A 175 3.83 -9.22 -1.33
CA HIS A 175 2.73 -10.20 -1.32
C HIS A 175 1.34 -9.55 -1.33
N PHE A 176 1.26 -8.24 -1.10
CA PHE A 176 0.01 -7.47 -1.19
C PHE A 176 -0.24 -6.89 -2.58
N HIS A 177 0.57 -7.21 -3.60
CA HIS A 177 0.37 -6.69 -4.96
C HIS A 177 -1.04 -6.90 -5.55
N PRO A 178 -1.80 -7.99 -5.26
CA PRO A 178 -3.17 -8.12 -5.79
C PRO A 178 -4.20 -7.38 -4.95
N CYS A 179 -3.81 -6.80 -3.81
CA CYS A 179 -4.75 -6.24 -2.82
C CYS A 179 -5.14 -4.78 -3.10
N GLY A 180 -4.70 -4.21 -4.22
CA GLY A 180 -4.97 -2.81 -4.58
C GLY A 180 -6.45 -2.45 -4.74
N LYS A 181 -7.33 -3.45 -4.92
CA LYS A 181 -8.79 -3.28 -5.00
C LYS A 181 -9.55 -3.74 -3.75
N ILE A 182 -8.86 -4.02 -2.64
CA ILE A 182 -9.52 -4.55 -1.45
C ILE A 182 -10.10 -3.40 -0.61
N VAL A 183 -11.39 -3.49 -0.33
CA VAL A 183 -12.14 -2.50 0.45
C VAL A 183 -12.81 -3.16 1.67
N PRO A 184 -12.89 -2.46 2.82
CA PRO A 184 -13.53 -3.00 4.01
C PRO A 184 -15.05 -3.07 3.86
N VAL A 185 -15.68 -4.12 4.39
CA VAL A 185 -17.14 -4.28 4.44
C VAL A 185 -17.69 -3.69 5.73
N ARG A 186 -18.17 -2.45 5.67
CA ARG A 186 -18.61 -1.68 6.86
C ARG A 186 -20.03 -2.01 7.34
N TRP A 187 -20.87 -2.60 6.49
CA TRP A 187 -22.26 -2.93 6.83
C TRP A 187 -22.37 -4.20 7.68
N MET A 188 -21.36 -5.07 7.63
CA MET A 188 -21.29 -6.25 8.50
C MET A 188 -20.71 -5.86 9.85
N LYS A 189 -21.52 -5.96 10.91
CA LYS A 189 -21.03 -5.91 12.30
C LYS A 189 -20.38 -7.25 12.66
N ILE A 190 -19.27 -7.60 12.01
CA ILE A 190 -18.49 -8.77 12.40
C ILE A 190 -17.53 -8.34 13.50
N SER A 191 -17.66 -8.96 14.67
CA SER A 191 -16.70 -8.83 15.76
C SER A 191 -15.54 -9.76 15.47
N HIS A 192 -14.55 -9.29 14.71
CA HIS A 192 -13.26 -9.97 14.67
C HIS A 192 -12.48 -9.66 15.94
N SER A 193 -11.81 -10.68 16.46
CA SER A 193 -10.81 -10.50 17.50
C SER A 193 -9.63 -11.39 17.20
N TRP A 194 -8.43 -10.89 17.43
CA TRP A 194 -7.23 -11.68 17.33
C TRP A 194 -6.22 -11.30 18.41
N GLU A 195 -5.33 -12.23 18.67
CA GLU A 195 -4.24 -12.07 19.61
C GLU A 195 -3.05 -12.90 19.16
N MET A 196 -1.86 -12.28 19.17
CA MET A 196 -0.61 -13.00 19.03
C MET A 196 -0.22 -13.60 20.37
N THR A 197 -0.19 -14.93 20.43
CA THR A 197 0.25 -15.70 21.60
C THR A 197 1.64 -16.28 21.37
N HIS A 198 2.28 -16.79 22.42
CA HIS A 198 3.54 -17.54 22.29
C HIS A 198 3.42 -18.83 21.45
N ARG A 199 2.19 -19.29 21.16
CA ARG A 199 1.92 -20.45 20.28
C ARG A 199 1.53 -20.07 18.86
N GLY A 200 1.38 -18.77 18.58
CA GLY A 200 0.91 -18.26 17.29
C GLY A 200 -0.37 -17.43 17.41
N LEU A 201 -1.01 -17.21 16.27
CA LEU A 201 -2.22 -16.39 16.15
C LEU A 201 -3.44 -17.14 16.69
N ARG A 202 -4.13 -16.53 17.66
CA ARG A 202 -5.50 -16.88 18.01
C ARG A 202 -6.42 -15.88 17.34
N ILE A 203 -7.37 -16.34 16.52
CA ILE A 203 -8.31 -15.48 15.80
C ILE A 203 -9.74 -16.02 15.93
N THR A 204 -10.70 -15.11 16.09
CA THR A 204 -12.13 -15.37 16.08
C THR A 204 -12.73 -14.66 14.88
N LEU A 205 -13.34 -15.44 13.99
CA LEU A 205 -13.93 -14.96 12.75
C LEU A 205 -15.09 -15.87 12.33
N PRO A 206 -16.05 -15.38 11.53
CA PRO A 206 -17.11 -16.21 10.97
C PRO A 206 -16.51 -17.26 10.03
N ILE A 207 -16.96 -18.51 10.16
CA ILE A 207 -16.48 -19.63 9.35
C ILE A 207 -17.59 -20.09 8.41
N LEU A 208 -17.26 -20.21 7.13
CA LEU A 208 -18.05 -20.95 6.16
C LEU A 208 -17.55 -22.40 6.13
N GLN A 209 -18.44 -23.32 6.48
CA GLN A 209 -18.20 -24.75 6.36
C GLN A 209 -18.80 -25.24 5.03
N PRO A 210 -17.98 -25.52 4.00
CA PRO A 210 -18.50 -26.08 2.76
C PRO A 210 -19.09 -27.46 3.03
N SER A 211 -20.26 -27.77 2.44
CA SER A 211 -21.08 -28.96 2.70
C SER A 211 -20.41 -30.32 2.39
N ARG A 212 -19.17 -30.35 1.90
CA ARG A 212 -18.44 -31.58 1.57
C ARG A 212 -17.82 -32.20 2.83
N ARG A 213 -18.52 -33.20 3.38
CA ARG A 213 -17.98 -34.10 4.41
C ARG A 213 -16.92 -35.02 3.78
N GLY A 214 -15.65 -34.73 4.04
CA GLY A 214 -14.50 -35.58 3.71
C GLY A 214 -13.29 -35.18 4.56
N ALA A 215 -12.29 -36.06 4.66
CA ALA A 215 -11.12 -35.88 5.54
C ALA A 215 -10.26 -34.61 5.27
N ASN A 216 -10.50 -33.91 4.15
CA ASN A 216 -9.83 -32.67 3.76
C ASN A 216 -10.81 -31.47 3.67
N ALA A 217 -11.78 -31.38 4.57
CA ALA A 217 -12.71 -30.25 4.60
C ALA A 217 -12.00 -28.96 5.03
N THR A 218 -11.60 -28.13 4.06
CA THR A 218 -11.10 -26.78 4.32
C THR A 218 -12.25 -25.88 4.78
N SER A 219 -12.12 -25.32 5.98
CA SER A 219 -13.01 -24.26 6.46
C SER A 219 -12.51 -22.90 5.96
N LEU A 220 -13.41 -22.05 5.50
CA LEU A 220 -13.07 -20.70 5.03
C LEU A 220 -13.45 -19.67 6.10
N GLY A 221 -12.50 -18.82 6.47
CA GLY A 221 -12.75 -17.72 7.40
C GLY A 221 -13.08 -16.43 6.67
N ILE A 222 -14.11 -15.71 7.11
CA ILE A 222 -14.54 -14.43 6.52
C ILE A 222 -13.79 -13.26 7.18
N LEU A 223 -13.10 -12.45 6.40
CA LEU A 223 -12.31 -11.28 6.81
C LEU A 223 -13.06 -9.94 6.72
N ALA A 224 -14.35 -9.95 6.34
CA ALA A 224 -15.17 -8.75 6.15
C ALA A 224 -14.50 -7.72 5.22
N CYS A 225 -13.89 -8.20 4.15
CA CYS A 225 -13.39 -7.36 3.08
C CYS A 225 -13.95 -7.87 1.75
N ARG A 226 -13.87 -7.06 0.70
CA ARG A 226 -14.29 -7.45 -0.65
C ARG A 226 -13.41 -6.78 -1.68
N THR A 227 -13.47 -7.26 -2.91
CA THR A 227 -12.95 -6.51 -4.05
C THR A 227 -13.90 -5.36 -4.38
N GLU A 228 -13.36 -4.21 -4.73
CA GLU A 228 -14.10 -2.98 -5.02
C GLU A 228 -15.18 -3.18 -6.11
N ASP A 229 -14.84 -3.99 -7.12
CA ASP A 229 -15.69 -4.32 -8.27
C ASP A 229 -16.76 -5.41 -7.98
N ASP A 230 -16.66 -6.14 -6.86
CA ASP A 230 -17.62 -7.18 -6.49
C ASP A 230 -18.38 -6.78 -5.21
N TYR A 231 -19.69 -6.56 -5.33
CA TYR A 231 -20.58 -6.23 -4.22
C TYR A 231 -21.28 -7.45 -3.62
N THR A 232 -21.14 -8.61 -4.27
CA THR A 232 -21.87 -9.84 -3.95
C THR A 232 -21.05 -10.81 -3.11
N SER A 233 -19.72 -10.77 -3.24
CA SER A 233 -18.81 -11.63 -2.49
C SER A 233 -18.17 -10.92 -1.31
N VAL A 234 -18.00 -11.64 -0.20
CA VAL A 234 -17.21 -11.21 0.96
C VAL A 234 -16.08 -12.21 1.15
N LEU A 235 -14.88 -11.68 1.34
CA LEU A 235 -13.64 -12.37 1.68
C LEU A 235 -13.45 -12.38 3.19
#